data_AF-A0A0F2QSB3-F1
#
_entry.id   AF-A0A0F2QSB3-F1
#
_cell.length_a   1.000
_cell.length_b   1.000
_cell.length_c   1.000
_cell.angle_alpha   90.00
_cell.angle_beta   90.00
_cell.angle_gamma   90.00
#
_symmetry.space_group_name_H-M   'P 1'
#
loop_
_entity.id
_entity.type
_entity.pdbx_description
1 polymer ?
#
loop_
_entity_poly.entity_id
_entity_poly.type
_entity_poly.pdbx_seq_one_letter_code
_entity_poly.pdbx_strand_id
1 'polypeptide(L)'
;MGRSRRGRQNQRGAVLLITIMVLVAVSVLGVAAIQSGIIELKLAGNERQVRETFYLAESAAMEGLQRLAALQATDLNEQFAFWHHRKKDEQGDPIDFRAFRQWDVDGQADDNAMQSPVGPETYFAAVEWQVATGASLVMTGSRLYQNRIYGICLQQQPGDLVEIGYYLRY
;
A
#
# COMPACT_ATOMS: atom_id res chain seq x y z
N MET A 1 65.92 18.37 -57.21
CA MET A 1 64.79 19.16 -56.64
C MET A 1 63.55 18.27 -56.67
N GLY A 2 62.90 17.96 -55.53
CA GLY A 2 61.69 17.13 -55.51
C GLY A 2 61.45 16.39 -54.20
N ARG A 3 61.04 17.13 -53.15
CA ARG A 3 60.79 16.61 -51.79
C ARG A 3 59.56 15.70 -51.71
N SER A 4 59.74 14.63 -50.94
CA SER A 4 58.78 13.71 -50.32
C SER A 4 57.30 14.13 -50.28
N ARG A 5 56.43 13.31 -50.88
CA ARG A 5 54.95 13.34 -50.74
C ARG A 5 54.40 12.17 -49.87
N ARG A 6 55.18 11.58 -48.96
CA ARG A 6 54.72 10.41 -48.18
C ARG A 6 53.90 10.71 -46.91
N GLY A 7 53.80 11.97 -46.47
CA GLY A 7 53.09 12.32 -45.22
C GLY A 7 51.56 12.46 -45.31
N ARG A 8 50.98 12.71 -46.49
CA ARG A 8 49.55 13.07 -46.62
C ARG A 8 48.57 11.88 -46.61
N GLN A 9 49.00 10.68 -46.99
CA GLN A 9 48.12 9.50 -46.99
C GLN A 9 47.87 8.96 -45.57
N ASN A 10 48.85 9.06 -44.67
CA ASN A 10 48.73 8.53 -43.31
C ASN A 10 47.78 9.34 -42.41
N GLN A 11 47.58 10.63 -42.71
CA GLN A 11 46.66 11.49 -41.94
C GLN A 11 45.18 11.21 -42.23
N ARG A 12 44.83 10.70 -43.43
CA ARG A 12 43.44 10.37 -43.77
C ARG A 12 42.89 9.18 -42.98
N GLY A 13 43.72 8.15 -42.74
CA GLY A 13 43.33 7.00 -41.91
C GLY A 13 43.23 7.35 -40.41
N ALA A 14 44.11 8.22 -39.92
CA ALA A 14 44.10 8.67 -38.53
C ALA A 14 42.82 9.45 -38.17
N VAL A 15 42.33 10.32 -39.07
CA VAL A 15 41.07 11.06 -38.86
C VAL A 15 39.88 10.10 -38.74
N LEU A 16 39.80 9.06 -39.57
CA LEU A 16 38.73 8.07 -39.50
C LEU A 16 38.73 7.35 -38.14
N LEU A 17 39.89 6.90 -37.67
CA LEU A 17 40.02 6.23 -36.37
C LEU A 17 39.60 7.13 -35.21
N ILE A 18 40.02 8.40 -35.23
CA ILE A 18 39.63 9.38 -34.20
C ILE A 18 38.11 9.58 -34.22
N THR A 19 37.49 9.73 -35.40
CA THR A 19 36.03 9.89 -35.49
C THR A 19 35.28 8.68 -34.95
N ILE A 20 35.71 7.46 -35.25
CA ILE A 20 35.08 6.24 -34.73
C ILE A 20 35.28 6.12 -33.22
N MET A 21 36.48 6.42 -32.69
CA MET A 21 36.70 6.41 -31.24
C MET A 21 35.79 7.40 -30.51
N VAL A 22 35.63 8.61 -31.05
CA VAL A 22 34.70 9.61 -30.49
C VAL A 22 33.25 9.11 -30.60
N LEU A 23 32.85 8.53 -31.74
CA LEU A 23 31.50 8.02 -31.93
C LEU A 23 31.17 6.88 -30.96
N VAL A 24 32.12 5.98 -30.72
CA VAL A 24 32.01 4.89 -29.75
C VAL A 24 31.91 5.45 -28.33
N ALA A 25 32.76 6.40 -27.96
CA ALA A 25 32.71 7.03 -26.65
C ALA A 25 31.36 7.73 -26.40
N VAL A 26 30.86 8.49 -27.37
CA VAL A 26 29.55 9.16 -27.29
C VAL A 26 28.42 8.12 -27.24
N SER A 27 28.50 7.04 -28.02
CA SER A 27 27.51 5.97 -27.98
C SER A 27 27.43 5.30 -26.61
N VAL A 28 28.57 5.00 -25.98
CA VAL A 28 28.61 4.41 -24.63
C VAL A 28 28.01 5.36 -23.60
N LEU A 29 28.33 6.65 -23.66
CA LEU A 29 27.74 7.66 -22.78
C LEU A 29 26.22 7.78 -23.00
N GLY A 30 25.77 7.75 -24.26
CA GLY A 30 24.36 7.78 -24.60
C GLY A 30 23.58 6.59 -24.05
N VAL A 31 24.13 5.38 -24.19
CA VAL A 31 23.52 4.16 -23.63
C VAL A 31 23.45 4.23 -22.10
N ALA A 32 24.52 4.68 -21.44
CA ALA A 32 24.55 4.83 -19.98
C ALA A 32 23.47 5.80 -19.50
N ALA A 33 23.31 6.95 -20.17
CA ALA A 33 22.28 7.93 -19.83
C ALA A 33 20.85 7.38 -20.02
N ILE A 34 20.60 6.65 -21.11
CA ILE A 34 19.30 6.00 -21.36
C ILE A 34 19.00 4.96 -20.27
N GLN A 35 20.00 4.17 -19.87
CA GLN A 35 19.83 3.14 -18.86
C GLN A 35 19.44 3.72 -17.50
N SER A 36 20.07 4.84 -17.09
CA SER A 36 19.67 5.57 -15.88
C SER A 36 18.21 6.03 -15.95
N GLY A 37 17.79 6.62 -17.09
CA GLY A 37 16.40 7.06 -17.27
C GLY A 37 15.39 5.91 -17.19
N ILE A 38 15.71 4.72 -17.71
CA ILE A 38 14.85 3.54 -17.61
C ILE A 38 14.70 3.09 -16.14
N ILE A 39 15.78 3.14 -15.35
CA ILE A 39 15.74 2.78 -13.93
C ILE A 39 14.86 3.76 -13.15
N GLU A 40 15.04 5.06 -13.36
CA GLU A 40 14.23 6.10 -12.71
C GLU A 40 12.74 5.96 -13.05
N LEU A 41 12.41 5.67 -14.31
CA LEU A 41 11.02 5.42 -14.72
C LEU A 41 10.42 4.20 -14.03
N LYS A 42 11.19 3.12 -13.88
CA LYS A 42 10.75 1.92 -13.15
C LYS A 42 10.52 2.22 -11.66
N LEU A 43 11.42 2.98 -11.05
CA LEU A 43 11.28 3.41 -9.65
C LEU A 43 10.04 4.28 -9.46
N ALA A 44 9.86 5.30 -10.31
CA ALA A 44 8.69 6.19 -10.27
C ALA A 44 7.37 5.44 -10.50
N GLY A 45 7.36 4.45 -11.39
CA GLY A 45 6.22 3.56 -11.59
C GLY A 45 5.88 2.77 -10.33
N ASN A 46 6.88 2.14 -9.72
CA ASN A 46 6.69 1.38 -8.49
C ASN A 46 6.24 2.27 -7.31
N GLU A 47 6.85 3.44 -7.13
CA GLU A 47 6.47 4.39 -6.07
C GLU A 47 5.03 4.91 -6.24
N ARG A 48 4.64 5.24 -7.48
CA ARG A 48 3.26 5.62 -7.78
C ARG A 48 2.30 4.51 -7.39
N GLN A 49 2.66 3.29 -7.79
CA GLN A 49 1.83 2.12 -7.65
C GLN A 49 1.64 1.71 -6.17
N VAL A 50 2.69 1.81 -5.34
CA VAL A 50 2.61 1.63 -3.87
C VAL A 50 1.78 2.74 -3.21
N ARG A 51 1.90 3.98 -3.69
CA ARG A 51 1.13 5.10 -3.14
C ARG A 51 -0.37 4.95 -3.41
N GLU A 52 -0.72 4.42 -4.58
CA GLU A 52 -2.11 4.15 -4.96
C GLU A 52 -2.74 3.07 -4.08
N THR A 53 -2.04 1.95 -3.84
CA THR A 53 -2.54 0.89 -2.93
C THR A 53 -2.71 1.38 -1.51
N PHE A 54 -1.77 2.18 -1.02
CA PHE A 54 -1.87 2.81 0.29
C PHE A 54 -3.12 3.71 0.40
N TYR A 55 -3.39 4.56 -0.58
CA TYR A 55 -4.57 5.44 -0.57
C TYR A 55 -5.88 4.66 -0.63
N LEU A 56 -5.92 3.55 -1.37
CA LEU A 56 -7.10 2.68 -1.39
C LEU A 56 -7.32 2.02 -0.01
N ALA A 57 -6.27 1.50 0.61
CA ALA A 57 -6.34 0.91 1.94
C ALA A 57 -6.78 1.95 3.00
N GLU A 58 -6.24 3.18 2.95
CA GLU A 58 -6.65 4.28 3.83
C GLU A 58 -8.12 4.67 3.60
N SER A 59 -8.55 4.78 2.35
CA SER A 59 -9.94 5.10 2.00
C SER A 59 -10.90 4.04 2.51
N ALA A 60 -10.52 2.76 2.44
CA ALA A 60 -11.30 1.65 2.99
C ALA A 60 -11.40 1.74 4.52
N ALA A 61 -10.29 2.06 5.20
CA ALA A 61 -10.30 2.25 6.65
C ALA A 61 -11.18 3.45 7.05
N MET A 62 -11.12 4.55 6.30
CA MET A 62 -11.99 5.72 6.51
C MET A 62 -13.47 5.39 6.28
N GLU A 63 -13.79 4.59 5.28
CA GLU A 63 -15.14 4.11 5.04
C GLU A 63 -15.64 3.22 6.19
N GLY A 64 -14.82 2.27 6.63
CA GLY A 64 -15.13 1.41 7.78
C GLY A 64 -15.40 2.24 9.03
N LEU A 65 -14.63 3.31 9.24
CA LEU A 65 -14.85 4.27 10.31
C LEU A 65 -16.19 5.01 10.17
N GLN A 66 -16.50 5.53 8.98
CA GLN A 66 -17.76 6.23 8.74
C GLN A 66 -18.97 5.31 8.95
N ARG A 67 -18.89 4.06 8.49
CA ARG A 67 -19.93 3.05 8.68
C ARG A 67 -20.08 2.70 10.16
N LEU A 68 -18.97 2.48 10.87
CA LEU A 68 -18.97 2.22 12.32
C LEU A 68 -19.59 3.39 13.11
N ALA A 69 -19.27 4.63 12.74
CA ALA A 69 -19.81 5.83 13.38
C ALA A 69 -21.31 6.05 13.09
N ALA A 70 -21.83 5.49 11.99
CA ALA A 70 -23.24 5.56 11.62
C ALA A 70 -24.12 4.49 12.31
N LEU A 71 -23.52 3.46 12.92
CA LEU A 71 -24.27 2.42 13.63
C LEU A 71 -24.94 2.97 14.90
N GLN A 72 -26.14 2.46 15.21
CA GLN A 72 -26.83 2.81 16.45
C GLN A 72 -26.26 1.98 17.62
N ALA A 73 -26.47 2.43 18.86
CA ALA A 73 -25.98 1.75 20.06
C ALA A 73 -26.51 0.30 20.21
N THR A 74 -27.69 0.00 19.66
CA THR A 74 -28.23 -1.38 19.62
C THR A 74 -27.41 -2.25 18.67
N ASP A 75 -27.08 -1.75 17.47
CA ASP A 75 -26.31 -2.46 16.44
C ASP A 75 -24.86 -2.69 16.87
N LEU A 76 -24.30 -1.77 17.66
CA LEU A 76 -22.97 -1.88 18.24
C LEU A 76 -22.85 -2.95 19.33
N ASN A 77 -23.96 -3.53 19.79
CA ASN A 77 -23.93 -4.68 20.70
C ASN A 77 -24.19 -6.01 19.98
N GLU A 78 -24.55 -5.98 18.69
CA GLU A 78 -24.71 -7.14 17.84
C GLU A 78 -23.48 -7.33 16.94
N GLN A 79 -23.16 -8.58 16.60
CA GLN A 79 -22.02 -8.86 15.73
C GLN A 79 -22.43 -8.59 14.28
N PHE A 80 -21.72 -7.66 13.64
CA PHE A 80 -21.94 -7.28 12.25
C PHE A 80 -20.77 -7.78 11.39
N ALA A 81 -20.98 -8.05 10.10
CA ALA A 81 -20.00 -8.74 9.25
C ALA A 81 -18.58 -8.11 9.26
N PHE A 82 -18.49 -6.78 9.37
CA PHE A 82 -17.20 -6.08 9.44
C PHE A 82 -16.81 -5.63 10.87
N TRP A 83 -17.65 -5.87 11.88
CA TRP A 83 -17.47 -5.37 13.25
C TRP A 83 -17.35 -6.52 14.26
N HIS A 84 -16.16 -6.66 14.82
CA HIS A 84 -15.76 -7.78 15.68
C HIS A 84 -15.62 -7.37 17.14
N HIS A 85 -16.28 -8.13 18.02
CA HIS A 85 -16.25 -7.92 19.47
C HIS A 85 -15.34 -8.93 20.15
N ARG A 86 -14.35 -8.44 20.92
CA ARG A 86 -13.43 -9.30 21.69
C ARG A 86 -14.14 -10.34 22.55
N LYS A 87 -15.31 -10.03 23.13
CA LYS A 87 -16.05 -10.96 24.01
C LYS A 87 -16.52 -12.24 23.31
N LYS A 88 -16.81 -12.19 22.00
CA LYS A 88 -17.19 -13.38 21.24
C LYS A 88 -15.98 -14.17 20.76
N ASP A 89 -14.85 -13.49 20.57
CA ASP A 89 -13.57 -14.14 20.29
C ASP A 89 -13.07 -14.97 21.50
N GLU A 90 -13.61 -14.78 22.71
CA GLU A 90 -13.29 -15.63 23.87
C GLU A 90 -13.79 -17.08 23.73
N GLN A 91 -14.70 -17.37 22.78
CA GLN A 91 -15.11 -18.73 22.44
C GLN A 91 -14.34 -19.32 21.23
N GLY A 92 -13.49 -18.53 20.55
CA GLY A 92 -12.71 -18.93 19.37
C GLY A 92 -11.24 -18.49 19.44
N ASP A 93 -10.50 -18.65 18.34
CA ASP A 93 -9.17 -18.05 18.22
C ASP A 93 -9.31 -16.56 17.86
N PRO A 94 -8.63 -15.63 18.57
CA PRO A 94 -8.72 -14.21 18.27
C PRO A 94 -8.18 -13.89 16.87
N ILE A 95 -8.98 -13.18 16.08
CA ILE A 95 -8.61 -12.74 14.72
C ILE A 95 -7.69 -11.51 14.83
N ASP A 96 -6.47 -11.65 14.33
CA ASP A 96 -5.49 -10.59 14.12
C ASP A 96 -5.55 -10.08 12.67
N PHE A 97 -6.26 -8.99 12.46
CA PHE A 97 -6.34 -8.30 11.16
C PHE A 97 -5.01 -7.69 10.69
N ARG A 98 -3.94 -7.73 11.51
CA ARG A 98 -2.58 -7.43 11.03
C ARG A 98 -1.95 -8.59 10.27
N ALA A 99 -2.45 -9.81 10.50
CA ALA A 99 -2.06 -10.99 9.76
C ALA A 99 -2.91 -11.11 8.50
N PHE A 100 -2.34 -10.77 7.34
CA PHE A 100 -2.97 -10.90 6.02
C PHE A 100 -3.67 -12.26 5.78
N ARG A 101 -3.15 -13.35 6.36
CA ARG A 101 -3.69 -14.70 6.20
C ARG A 101 -4.98 -14.97 6.96
N GLN A 102 -5.32 -14.10 7.91
CA GLN A 102 -6.54 -14.22 8.72
C GLN A 102 -7.68 -13.37 8.16
N TRP A 103 -7.44 -12.59 7.11
CA TRP A 103 -8.52 -11.96 6.35
C TRP A 103 -9.25 -13.02 5.54
N ASP A 104 -10.56 -13.07 5.69
CA ASP A 104 -11.44 -14.00 5.00
C ASP A 104 -12.55 -13.21 4.28
N VAL A 105 -12.47 -13.22 2.95
CA VAL A 105 -13.31 -12.46 2.02
C VAL A 105 -13.53 -13.27 0.75
N ASP A 106 -13.84 -14.55 0.92
CA ASP A 106 -14.04 -15.49 -0.17
C ASP A 106 -15.47 -15.46 -0.74
N GLY A 107 -16.36 -14.66 -0.13
CA GLY A 107 -17.74 -14.48 -0.55
C GLY A 107 -18.68 -15.55 0.00
N GLN A 108 -18.23 -16.34 0.97
CA GLN A 108 -19.07 -17.24 1.75
C GLN A 108 -19.74 -16.50 2.91
N ALA A 109 -20.53 -17.23 3.71
CA ALA A 109 -21.34 -16.62 4.77
C ALA A 109 -20.52 -16.24 6.02
N ASP A 110 -19.24 -16.60 6.08
CA ASP A 110 -18.32 -16.43 7.20
C ASP A 110 -17.23 -15.36 6.96
N ASP A 111 -17.37 -14.56 5.90
CA ASP A 111 -16.51 -13.40 5.63
C ASP A 111 -16.35 -12.52 6.88
N ASN A 112 -15.09 -12.22 7.22
CA ASN A 112 -14.74 -11.43 8.40
C ASN A 112 -14.38 -9.97 8.07
N ALA A 113 -14.53 -9.58 6.81
CA ALA A 113 -14.38 -8.21 6.35
C ALA A 113 -15.41 -7.89 5.27
N MET A 114 -15.53 -6.60 4.94
CA MET A 114 -16.43 -6.15 3.89
C MET A 114 -15.63 -5.48 2.78
N GLN A 115 -16.02 -5.74 1.52
CA GLN A 115 -15.44 -5.08 0.37
C GLN A 115 -15.86 -3.61 0.31
N SER A 116 -14.89 -2.73 0.09
CA SER A 116 -15.11 -1.30 -0.14
C SER A 116 -15.48 -1.05 -1.61
N PRO A 117 -16.46 -0.17 -1.91
CA PRO A 117 -16.73 0.27 -3.28
C PRO A 117 -15.59 1.06 -3.93
N VAL A 118 -14.57 1.47 -3.17
CA VAL A 118 -13.44 2.28 -3.67
C VAL A 118 -12.52 1.47 -4.60
N GLY A 119 -12.54 0.12 -4.49
CA GLY A 119 -11.71 -0.75 -5.31
C GLY A 119 -12.10 -2.23 -5.19
N PRO A 120 -11.90 -3.04 -6.26
CA PRO A 120 -12.30 -4.45 -6.28
C PRO A 120 -11.49 -5.34 -5.33
N GLU A 121 -10.26 -4.95 -5.00
CA GLU A 121 -9.36 -5.72 -4.11
C GLU A 121 -9.14 -4.95 -2.80
N THR A 122 -10.16 -4.22 -2.36
CA THR A 122 -10.05 -3.30 -1.23
C THR A 122 -11.12 -3.65 -0.21
N TYR A 123 -10.70 -3.89 1.03
CA TYR A 123 -11.58 -4.40 2.09
C TYR A 123 -11.35 -3.63 3.39
N PHE A 124 -12.33 -3.70 4.30
CA PHE A 124 -12.21 -3.12 5.63
C PHE A 124 -12.88 -4.00 6.69
N ALA A 125 -12.32 -3.93 7.89
CA ALA A 125 -12.82 -4.60 9.08
C ALA A 125 -12.58 -3.71 10.30
N ALA A 126 -13.33 -3.91 11.36
CA ALA A 126 -13.22 -3.14 12.58
C ALA A 126 -13.34 -4.05 13.81
N VAL A 127 -12.56 -3.77 14.84
CA VAL A 127 -12.42 -4.59 16.03
C VAL A 127 -12.51 -3.75 17.30
N GLU A 128 -13.26 -4.21 18.29
CA GLU A 128 -13.26 -3.67 19.64
C GLU A 128 -11.94 -4.04 20.35
N TRP A 129 -11.13 -3.04 20.68
CA TRP A 129 -9.81 -3.28 21.28
C TRP A 129 -9.89 -3.33 22.80
N GLN A 130 -10.19 -2.24 23.50
CA GLN A 130 -10.17 -2.19 24.96
C GLN A 130 -11.14 -1.13 25.50
N VAL A 131 -11.62 -1.31 26.74
CA VAL A 131 -12.23 -0.21 27.50
C VAL A 131 -11.14 0.82 27.79
N ALA A 132 -11.37 2.09 27.43
CA ALA A 132 -10.38 3.13 27.57
C ALA A 132 -9.97 3.33 29.06
N THR A 133 -8.66 3.29 29.34
CA THR A 133 -8.10 3.47 30.68
C THR A 133 -8.47 4.86 31.22
N GLY A 134 -9.06 4.93 32.41
CA GLY A 134 -9.50 6.19 33.04
C GLY A 134 -10.97 6.55 32.82
N ALA A 135 -11.72 5.78 32.04
CA ALA A 135 -13.18 5.83 32.09
C ALA A 135 -13.64 5.24 33.42
N SER A 136 -14.07 6.09 34.36
CA SER A 136 -14.59 5.65 35.66
C SER A 136 -15.67 4.58 35.47
N LEU A 137 -15.60 3.51 36.26
CA LEU A 137 -16.61 2.46 36.47
C LEU A 137 -17.90 3.06 37.05
N VAL A 138 -18.57 3.93 36.31
CA VAL A 138 -19.89 4.44 36.68
C VAL A 138 -20.91 3.49 36.07
N MET A 139 -21.58 2.75 36.95
CA MET A 139 -22.48 1.62 36.65
C MET A 139 -23.81 2.04 35.97
N THR A 140 -23.90 3.28 35.48
CA THR A 140 -25.13 3.92 34.99
C THR A 140 -24.94 4.79 33.73
N GLY A 141 -23.76 4.76 33.07
CA GLY A 141 -23.49 5.52 31.84
C GLY A 141 -22.76 4.73 30.76
N SER A 142 -22.84 5.20 29.51
CA SER A 142 -22.18 4.58 28.33
C SER A 142 -20.67 4.46 28.52
N ARG A 143 -20.08 3.33 28.08
CA ARG A 143 -18.65 3.06 28.27
C ARG A 143 -17.87 3.58 27.07
N LEU A 144 -16.65 4.06 27.31
CA LEU A 144 -15.74 4.47 26.25
C LEU A 144 -14.89 3.27 25.81
N TYR A 145 -15.08 2.84 24.57
CA TYR A 145 -14.30 1.78 23.94
C TYR A 145 -13.30 2.38 22.97
N GLN A 146 -12.08 1.86 23.01
CA GLN A 146 -11.09 2.05 21.96
C GLN A 146 -11.29 0.94 20.93
N ASN A 147 -11.60 1.35 19.72
CA ASN A 147 -11.83 0.50 18.57
C ASN A 147 -10.69 0.68 17.56
N ARG A 148 -10.50 -0.30 16.70
CA ARG A 148 -9.55 -0.24 15.59
C ARG A 148 -10.26 -0.56 14.31
N ILE A 149 -10.01 0.24 13.29
CA ILE A 149 -10.50 0.02 11.94
C ILE A 149 -9.29 -0.29 11.07
N TYR A 150 -9.40 -1.36 10.29
CA TYR A 150 -8.40 -1.82 9.36
C TYR A 150 -8.95 -1.65 7.95
N GLY A 151 -8.10 -1.17 7.04
CA GLY A 151 -8.34 -1.17 5.61
C GLY A 151 -7.18 -1.85 4.91
N ILE A 152 -7.49 -2.71 3.94
CA ILE A 152 -6.50 -3.50 3.21
C ILE A 152 -6.73 -3.32 1.71
N CYS A 153 -5.64 -3.27 0.94
CA CYS A 153 -5.68 -3.32 -0.51
C CYS A 153 -4.75 -4.43 -1.02
N LEU A 154 -5.34 -5.42 -1.69
CA LEU A 154 -4.68 -6.62 -2.23
C LEU A 154 -4.42 -6.53 -3.73
N GLN A 155 -4.61 -5.34 -4.33
CA GLN A 155 -4.39 -5.12 -5.76
C GLN A 155 -2.95 -5.47 -6.20
N GLN A 156 -2.00 -5.50 -5.26
CA GLN A 156 -0.62 -5.92 -5.45
C GLN A 156 -0.15 -6.84 -4.32
N GLN A 157 0.95 -7.55 -4.59
CA GLN A 157 1.63 -8.37 -3.58
C GLN A 157 3.05 -7.85 -3.30
N PRO A 158 3.42 -7.64 -2.02
CA PRO A 158 2.53 -7.67 -0.86
C PRO A 158 1.51 -6.51 -0.91
N GLY A 159 0.31 -6.73 -0.40
CA GLY A 159 -0.71 -5.69 -0.32
C GLY A 159 -0.39 -4.67 0.78
N ASP A 160 -1.13 -3.57 0.80
CA ASP A 160 -0.99 -2.55 1.85
C ASP A 160 -2.11 -2.69 2.88
N LEU A 161 -1.75 -2.49 4.16
CA LEU A 161 -2.65 -2.52 5.30
C LEU A 161 -2.53 -1.18 6.05
N VAL A 162 -3.68 -0.58 6.35
CA VAL A 162 -3.80 0.65 7.14
C VAL A 162 -4.62 0.34 8.39
N GLU A 163 -4.13 0.77 9.56
CA GLU A 163 -4.80 0.64 10.85
C GLU A 163 -5.09 2.03 11.43
N ILE A 164 -6.33 2.25 11.87
CA ILE A 164 -6.80 3.52 12.43
C ILE A 164 -7.45 3.26 13.77
N GLY A 165 -6.94 3.90 14.83
CA GLY A 165 -7.55 3.87 16.15
C GLY A 165 -8.71 4.87 16.25
N TYR A 166 -9.83 4.44 16.81
CA TYR A 166 -11.01 5.28 16.99
C TYR A 166 -11.67 5.06 18.35
N TYR A 167 -12.19 6.10 18.99
CA TYR A 167 -12.88 5.98 20.26
C TYR A 167 -14.38 6.09 20.05
N LEU A 168 -15.14 5.08 20.50
CA LEU A 168 -16.59 5.04 20.42
C LEU A 168 -17.20 4.94 21.82
N ARG A 169 -18.32 5.61 22.07
CA ARG A 169 -19.11 5.44 23.29
C ARG A 169 -20.40 4.69 23.00
N TYR A 170 -20.59 3.56 23.65
CA TYR A 170 -21.82 2.78 23.60
C TYR A 170 -22.02 1.96 24.88
#